data_AF-A0A1G6ZQG3-F1
#
_entry.id   AF-A0A1G6ZQG3-F1
#
_cell.length_a   1.000
_cell.length_b   1.000
_cell.length_c   1.000
_cell.angle_alpha   90.00
_cell.angle_beta   90.00
_cell.angle_gamma   90.00
#
_symmetry.space_group_name_H-M   'P 1'
#
loop_
_entity.id
_entity.type
_entity.pdbx_description
1 polymer ?
#
loop_
_entity_poly.entity_id
_entity_poly.type
_entity_poly.pdbx_seq_one_letter_code
_entity_poly.pdbx_strand_id
1 'polypeptide(L)'
;MNKDIYPFYQAEDDFLYFFVSSGIKGDIQKAVVISDVPDSSNYPSDSVYNLGFGDVVAVSSSWILDDSPRSGNGDMPKVIATVALIAMDFLREHPWALLSLEGYVDEKSALQGKNHRNILYQRAIDSNWAELSTEFRFWGVKSGKTEDYIVGNQYDRILVNFK
;
A
#
# COMPACT_ATOMS: atom_id res chain seq x y z
N MET A 1 -4.99 -7.19 13.57
CA MET A 1 -3.61 -6.67 13.56
C MET A 1 -3.26 -6.04 14.90
N ASN A 2 -2.35 -6.64 15.68
CA ASN A 2 -1.87 -6.07 16.95
C ASN A 2 -0.47 -5.47 16.77
N LYS A 3 -0.35 -4.45 15.90
CA LYS A 3 0.92 -3.78 15.58
C LYS A 3 0.84 -2.30 15.94
N ASP A 4 1.96 -1.74 16.35
CA ASP A 4 2.09 -0.29 16.54
C ASP A 4 1.84 0.41 15.19
N ILE A 5 0.92 1.37 15.20
CA ILE A 5 0.46 2.15 14.03
C ILE A 5 0.44 3.63 14.38
N TYR A 6 0.45 4.49 13.37
CA TYR A 6 0.11 5.89 13.56
C TYR A 6 -1.40 6.09 13.51
N PRO A 7 -1.96 6.99 14.33
CA PRO A 7 -3.31 7.47 14.10
C PRO A 7 -3.36 8.16 12.73
N PHE A 8 -4.42 7.89 11.98
CA PHE A 8 -4.68 8.48 10.68
C PHE A 8 -6.11 9.04 10.64
N TYR A 9 -6.36 9.94 9.69
CA TYR A 9 -7.70 10.44 9.40
C TYR A 9 -7.94 10.38 7.89
N GLN A 10 -9.19 10.16 7.51
CA GLN A 10 -9.66 10.26 6.13
C GLN A 10 -10.07 11.71 5.85
N ALA A 11 -9.71 12.23 4.69
CA ALA A 11 -10.18 13.53 4.20
C ALA A 11 -11.64 13.43 3.73
N GLU A 12 -12.32 14.58 3.59
CA GLU A 12 -13.70 14.62 3.10
C GLU A 12 -13.83 14.13 1.64
N ASP A 13 -12.75 14.18 0.86
CA ASP A 13 -12.66 13.56 -0.44
C ASP A 13 -12.37 12.05 -0.26
N ASP A 14 -13.35 11.23 -0.63
CA ASP A 14 -13.31 9.79 -0.43
C ASP A 14 -12.04 9.17 -1.03
N PHE A 15 -11.35 8.38 -0.20
CA PHE A 15 -10.15 7.59 -0.51
C PHE A 15 -8.79 8.29 -0.32
N LEU A 16 -8.77 9.44 0.35
CA LEU A 16 -7.54 10.11 0.80
C LEU A 16 -7.38 10.02 2.32
N TYR A 17 -6.23 9.52 2.77
CA TYR A 17 -5.91 9.35 4.19
C TYR A 17 -4.59 10.03 4.54
N PHE A 18 -4.50 10.59 5.74
CA PHE A 18 -3.34 11.31 6.24
C PHE A 18 -2.89 10.80 7.60
N PHE A 19 -1.57 10.79 7.82
CA PHE A 19 -0.98 10.52 9.13
C PHE A 19 0.39 11.18 9.26
N VAL A 20 0.85 11.34 10.51
CA VAL A 20 2.17 11.89 10.81
C VAL A 20 3.12 10.77 11.22
N SER A 21 4.24 10.65 10.53
CA SER A 21 5.34 9.75 10.90
C SER A 21 6.35 10.52 11.74
N SER A 22 6.49 10.12 13.01
CA SER A 22 7.38 10.74 13.98
C SER A 22 8.56 9.84 14.26
N GLY A 23 9.76 10.24 13.82
CA GLY A 23 10.95 9.41 13.90
C GLY A 23 12.23 10.22 14.06
N ILE A 24 13.37 9.62 13.74
CA ILE A 24 14.69 10.20 14.00
C ILE A 24 14.99 11.48 13.19
N LYS A 25 14.21 11.76 12.14
CA LYS A 25 14.30 12.98 11.32
C LYS A 25 13.17 13.96 11.61
N GLY A 26 12.42 13.74 12.70
CA GLY A 26 11.27 14.55 13.07
C GLY A 26 9.97 14.04 12.46
N ASP A 27 9.01 14.96 12.36
CA ASP A 27 7.66 14.68 11.88
C ASP A 27 7.59 14.84 10.36
N ILE A 28 7.05 13.83 9.69
CA ILE A 28 6.86 13.80 8.25
C ILE A 28 5.39 13.52 7.98
N GLN A 29 4.70 14.48 7.37
CA GLN A 29 3.33 14.31 6.92
C GLN A 29 3.30 13.27 5.80
N LYS A 30 2.45 12.26 5.94
CA LYS A 30 2.27 11.18 4.98
C LYS A 30 0.83 11.11 4.51
N ALA A 31 0.64 10.59 3.31
CA ALA A 31 -0.68 10.31 2.80
C ALA A 31 -0.75 8.96 2.08
N VAL A 32 -1.94 8.37 2.14
CA VAL A 32 -2.36 7.24 1.31
C VAL A 32 -3.50 7.72 0.42
N VAL A 33 -3.36 7.52 -0.88
CA VAL A 33 -4.37 7.84 -1.88
C VAL A 33 -4.79 6.54 -2.54
N ILE A 34 -6.07 6.23 -2.50
CA ILE A 34 -6.64 5.08 -3.20
C ILE A 34 -7.40 5.62 -4.42
N SER A 35 -6.96 5.25 -5.62
CA SER A 35 -7.48 5.82 -6.88
C SER A 35 -7.92 4.72 -7.84
N ASP A 36 -9.03 4.94 -8.55
CA ASP A 36 -9.49 4.04 -9.60
C ASP A 36 -8.40 3.77 -10.66
N VAL A 37 -8.36 2.55 -11.17
CA VAL A 37 -7.55 2.13 -12.32
C VAL A 37 -8.50 2.00 -13.53
N PRO A 38 -8.48 2.94 -14.50
CA PRO A 38 -9.48 3.01 -15.56
C PRO A 38 -9.50 1.83 -16.54
N ASP A 39 -8.38 1.11 -16.68
CA ASP A 39 -8.26 -0.07 -17.55
C ASP A 39 -8.03 -1.33 -16.68
N SER A 40 -9.14 -1.97 -16.32
CA SER A 40 -9.18 -3.17 -15.49
C SER A 40 -9.10 -4.47 -16.31
N SER A 41 -8.94 -4.40 -17.64
CA SER A 41 -9.06 -5.57 -18.55
C SER A 41 -8.10 -6.72 -18.24
N ASN A 42 -7.00 -6.44 -17.52
CA ASN A 42 -6.00 -7.42 -17.08
C ASN A 42 -6.16 -7.88 -15.63
N TYR A 43 -7.26 -7.52 -14.96
CA TYR A 43 -7.52 -7.83 -13.55
C TYR A 43 -8.73 -8.77 -13.40
N PRO A 44 -8.83 -9.47 -12.26
CA PRO A 44 -9.97 -10.34 -11.96
C PRO A 44 -11.27 -9.59 -11.59
N SER A 45 -11.28 -8.26 -11.55
CA SER A 45 -12.43 -7.41 -11.20
C SER A 45 -12.47 -6.16 -12.07
N ASP A 46 -13.67 -5.62 -12.32
CA ASP A 46 -13.87 -4.35 -13.03
C ASP A 46 -13.64 -3.11 -12.15
N SER A 47 -13.62 -3.30 -10.83
CA SER A 47 -13.48 -2.23 -9.83
C SER A 47 -12.10 -2.27 -9.19
N VAL A 48 -11.08 -1.86 -9.95
CA VAL A 48 -9.69 -1.93 -9.54
C VAL A 48 -9.22 -0.58 -9.01
N TYR A 49 -8.55 -0.60 -7.88
CA TYR A 49 -7.98 0.57 -7.23
C TYR A 49 -6.48 0.40 -7.04
N ASN A 50 -5.73 1.48 -7.18
CA ASN A 50 -4.31 1.54 -6.84
C ASN A 50 -4.14 2.20 -5.48
N LEU A 51 -3.32 1.60 -4.60
CA LEU A 51 -2.87 2.25 -3.37
C LEU A 51 -1.58 3.04 -3.63
N GLY A 52 -1.68 4.36 -3.66
CA GLY A 52 -0.55 5.29 -3.62
C GLY A 52 -0.17 5.64 -2.18
N PHE A 53 1.13 5.65 -1.88
CA PHE A 53 1.67 6.02 -0.57
C PHE A 53 2.93 6.86 -0.71
N GLY A 54 2.99 7.99 -0.03
CA GLY A 54 4.12 8.93 -0.12
C GLY A 54 4.14 9.98 0.99
N ASP A 55 5.14 10.85 0.90
CA ASP A 55 5.28 12.03 1.75
C ASP A 55 4.46 13.19 1.15
N VAL A 56 3.83 14.00 1.99
CA VAL A 56 3.06 15.18 1.56
C VAL A 56 4.01 16.35 1.42
N VAL A 57 4.15 16.88 0.22
CA VAL A 57 5.05 18.01 -0.08
C VAL A 57 4.21 19.23 -0.46
N ALA A 58 4.40 20.33 0.26
CA ALA A 58 3.74 21.60 -0.06
C ALA A 58 4.29 22.18 -1.38
N VAL A 59 3.39 22.55 -2.29
CA VAL A 59 3.71 23.20 -3.57
C VAL A 59 2.83 24.44 -3.71
N SER A 60 3.45 25.61 -3.55
CA SER A 60 2.78 26.92 -3.59
C SER A 60 1.58 27.00 -2.63
N SER A 61 0.36 26.85 -3.14
CA SER A 61 -0.92 26.90 -2.38
C SER A 61 -1.63 25.54 -2.30
N SER A 62 -0.96 24.45 -2.68
CA SER A 62 -1.47 23.08 -2.65
C SER A 62 -0.40 22.13 -2.10
N TRP A 63 -0.65 20.83 -2.22
CA TRP A 63 0.32 19.79 -1.93
C TRP A 63 0.34 18.75 -3.04
N ILE A 64 1.44 18.00 -3.13
CA ILE A 64 1.57 16.82 -3.98
C ILE A 64 1.93 15.61 -3.11
N LEU A 65 1.50 14.42 -3.55
CA LEU A 65 2.00 13.17 -3.01
C LEU A 65 3.34 12.85 -3.69
N ASP A 66 4.44 12.95 -2.94
CA ASP A 66 5.74 12.49 -3.42
C ASP A 66 5.98 11.06 -2.93
N ASP A 67 5.77 10.10 -3.83
CA ASP A 67 6.00 8.69 -3.58
C ASP A 67 7.44 8.26 -3.91
N SER A 68 8.33 9.15 -4.34
CA SER A 68 9.73 8.83 -4.62
C SER A 68 10.64 8.66 -3.38
N PRO A 69 10.45 9.37 -2.25
CA PRO A 69 11.46 9.41 -1.21
C PRO A 69 11.55 8.10 -0.41
N ARG A 70 12.79 7.78 -0.03
CA ARG A 70 13.05 6.97 1.17
C ARG A 70 13.39 7.95 2.30
N SER A 71 12.37 8.49 2.95
CA SER A 71 12.53 9.47 4.04
C SER A 71 13.51 8.99 5.12
N GLY A 72 13.52 7.68 5.41
CA GLY A 72 14.50 7.08 6.30
C GLY A 72 14.34 7.59 7.73
N ASN A 73 13.09 7.73 8.17
CA ASN A 73 12.73 8.25 9.49
C ASN A 73 12.88 7.21 10.63
N GLY A 74 13.33 5.99 10.31
CA GLY A 74 13.63 4.94 11.28
C GLY A 74 12.42 4.14 11.78
N ASP A 75 11.23 4.42 11.26
CA ASP A 75 9.93 3.92 11.75
C ASP A 75 9.16 3.11 10.68
N MET A 76 9.87 2.62 9.67
CA MET A 76 9.31 1.92 8.51
C MET A 76 8.33 0.78 8.84
N PRO A 77 8.57 -0.08 9.85
CA PRO A 77 7.57 -1.10 10.22
C PRO A 77 6.22 -0.53 10.66
N LYS A 78 6.22 0.58 11.40
CA LYS A 78 5.01 1.28 11.88
C LYS A 78 4.27 1.98 10.74
N VAL A 79 5.02 2.63 9.84
CA VAL A 79 4.49 3.22 8.61
C VAL A 79 3.78 2.16 7.76
N ILE A 80 4.42 1.03 7.50
CA ILE A 80 3.84 -0.05 6.68
C ILE A 80 2.63 -0.69 7.38
N ALA A 81 2.66 -0.86 8.70
CA ALA A 81 1.49 -1.33 9.46
C ALA A 81 0.30 -0.35 9.35
N THR A 82 0.57 0.96 9.36
CA THR A 82 -0.45 1.99 9.19
C THR A 82 -1.07 1.94 7.79
N VAL A 83 -0.25 1.86 6.74
CA VAL A 83 -0.70 1.75 5.35
C VAL A 83 -1.50 0.46 5.12
N ALA A 84 -1.05 -0.66 5.68
CA ALA A 84 -1.77 -1.93 5.59
C ALA A 84 -3.13 -1.86 6.28
N LEU A 85 -3.23 -1.20 7.45
CA LEU A 85 -4.52 -1.02 8.13
C LEU A 85 -5.48 -0.18 7.29
N ILE A 86 -5.02 0.96 6.74
CA ILE A 86 -5.83 1.80 5.83
C ILE A 86 -6.35 0.98 4.65
N ALA A 87 -5.49 0.14 4.04
CA ALA A 87 -5.89 -0.74 2.94
C ALA A 87 -6.99 -1.74 3.34
N MET A 88 -6.88 -2.34 4.54
CA MET A 88 -7.88 -3.29 5.03
C MET A 88 -9.20 -2.60 5.39
N ASP A 89 -9.15 -1.41 5.98
CA ASP A 89 -10.35 -0.64 6.34
C ASP A 89 -11.10 -0.19 5.08
N PHE A 90 -10.39 0.31 4.07
CA PHE A 90 -10.96 0.59 2.75
C PHE A 90 -11.68 -0.63 2.15
N LEU A 91 -11.05 -1.82 2.16
CA LEU A 91 -11.66 -3.02 1.60
C LEU A 91 -12.87 -3.52 2.40
N ARG A 92 -12.94 -3.26 3.70
CA ARG A 92 -14.13 -3.56 4.52
C ARG A 92 -15.29 -2.64 4.18
N GLU A 93 -15.01 -1.36 3.92
CA GLU A 93 -16.01 -0.36 3.54
C GLU A 93 -16.44 -0.52 2.07
N HIS A 94 -15.54 -1.05 1.22
CA HIS A 94 -15.77 -1.30 -0.21
C HIS A 94 -15.49 -2.77 -0.57
N PRO A 95 -16.33 -3.73 -0.16
CA PRO A 95 -16.08 -5.17 -0.38
C PRO A 95 -16.00 -5.60 -1.85
N TRP A 96 -16.51 -4.76 -2.76
CA TRP A 96 -16.48 -4.96 -4.21
C TRP A 96 -15.16 -4.55 -4.86
N ALA A 97 -14.31 -3.79 -4.16
CA ALA A 97 -13.06 -3.27 -4.69
C ALA A 97 -11.96 -4.35 -4.75
N LEU A 98 -11.17 -4.31 -5.82
CA LEU A 98 -9.89 -5.00 -5.91
C LEU A 98 -8.77 -3.97 -5.74
N LEU A 99 -8.04 -4.05 -4.63
CA LEU A 99 -6.96 -3.14 -4.34
C LEU A 99 -5.62 -3.71 -4.80
N SER A 100 -4.89 -2.92 -5.59
CA SER A 100 -3.54 -3.17 -6.08
C SER A 100 -2.52 -2.48 -5.18
N LEU A 101 -1.58 -3.27 -4.67
CA LEU A 101 -0.44 -2.84 -3.88
C LEU A 101 0.83 -2.97 -4.72
N GLU A 102 1.34 -1.84 -5.18
CA GLU A 102 2.63 -1.73 -5.87
C GLU A 102 3.36 -0.49 -5.39
N GLY A 103 4.60 -0.65 -4.95
CA GLY A 103 5.44 0.46 -4.57
C GLY A 103 6.09 1.12 -5.78
N TYR A 104 6.38 2.41 -5.65
CA TYR A 104 7.23 3.15 -6.60
C TYR A 104 8.51 2.38 -6.95
N VAL A 105 8.77 2.21 -8.25
CA VAL A 105 9.95 1.55 -8.79
C VAL A 105 10.98 2.62 -9.12
N ASP A 106 11.90 2.88 -8.18
CA ASP A 106 13.04 3.78 -8.44
C ASP A 106 14.11 3.11 -9.31
N GLU A 107 15.05 3.91 -9.84
CA GLU A 107 16.16 3.42 -10.69
C GLU A 107 16.92 2.26 -10.03
N LYS A 108 17.12 2.34 -8.71
CA LYS A 108 17.78 1.28 -7.94
C LYS A 108 16.96 -0.01 -7.93
N SER A 109 15.64 0.07 -7.72
CA SER A 109 14.75 -1.08 -7.76
C SER A 109 14.72 -1.72 -9.16
N ALA A 110 14.71 -0.89 -10.21
CA ALA A 110 14.79 -1.36 -11.59
C ALA A 110 16.12 -2.08 -11.88
N LEU A 111 17.25 -1.48 -11.50
CA LEU A 111 18.59 -2.08 -11.68
C LEU A 111 18.77 -3.40 -10.91
N GLN A 112 18.17 -3.50 -9.73
CA GLN A 112 18.29 -4.70 -8.88
C GLN A 112 17.20 -5.75 -9.16
N GLY A 113 16.21 -5.43 -10.00
CA GLY A 113 15.01 -6.26 -10.18
C GLY A 113 14.26 -6.52 -8.87
N LYS A 114 14.32 -5.56 -7.92
CA LYS A 114 13.86 -5.77 -6.54
C LYS A 114 13.29 -4.49 -5.94
N ASN A 115 11.97 -4.45 -5.77
CA ASN A 115 11.30 -3.34 -5.11
C ASN A 115 11.22 -3.55 -3.59
N HIS A 116 11.89 -2.68 -2.83
CA HIS A 116 11.93 -2.81 -1.37
C HIS A 116 10.56 -2.56 -0.71
N ARG A 117 9.69 -1.72 -1.29
CA ARG A 117 8.34 -1.46 -0.76
C ARG A 117 7.44 -2.68 -0.91
N ASN A 118 7.47 -3.33 -2.08
CA ASN A 118 6.71 -4.57 -2.29
C ASN A 118 7.09 -5.64 -1.28
N ILE A 119 8.39 -5.78 -0.99
CA ILE A 119 8.88 -6.73 0.01
C ILE A 119 8.35 -6.40 1.42
N LEU A 120 8.24 -5.12 1.77
CA LEU A 120 7.70 -4.72 3.06
C LEU A 120 6.20 -4.99 3.16
N TYR A 121 5.44 -4.70 2.10
CA TYR A 121 4.02 -5.06 2.03
C TYR A 121 3.83 -6.57 2.18
N GLN A 122 4.58 -7.38 1.42
CA GLN A 122 4.53 -8.83 1.56
C GLN A 122 4.89 -9.30 2.96
N ARG A 123 5.96 -8.77 3.57
CA ARG A 123 6.34 -9.12 4.95
C ARG A 123 5.22 -8.77 5.94
N ALA A 124 4.55 -7.64 5.75
CA ALA A 124 3.42 -7.26 6.58
C ALA A 124 2.24 -8.21 6.39
N ILE A 125 1.95 -8.63 5.16
CA ILE A 125 0.91 -9.62 4.84
C ILE A 125 1.27 -11.00 5.42
N ASP A 126 2.43 -11.53 5.08
CA ASP A 126 2.93 -12.85 5.50
C ASP A 126 2.92 -12.99 7.03
N SER A 127 3.40 -11.95 7.75
CA SER A 127 3.42 -11.97 9.22
C SER A 127 2.04 -11.89 9.87
N ASN A 128 1.00 -11.56 9.13
CA ASN A 128 -0.40 -11.54 9.60
C ASN A 128 -1.29 -12.51 8.81
N TRP A 129 -0.71 -13.44 8.04
CA TRP A 129 -1.44 -14.25 7.06
C TRP A 129 -2.61 -15.04 7.65
N ALA A 130 -2.42 -15.62 8.83
CA ALA A 130 -3.45 -16.42 9.49
C ALA A 130 -4.73 -15.62 9.79
N GLU A 131 -4.60 -14.33 10.07
CA GLU A 131 -5.74 -13.42 10.28
C GLU A 131 -6.25 -12.88 8.95
N LEU A 132 -5.36 -12.34 8.11
CA LEU A 132 -5.77 -11.68 6.87
C LEU A 132 -6.45 -12.65 5.88
N SER A 133 -5.97 -13.89 5.80
CA SER A 133 -6.53 -14.88 4.88
C SER A 133 -7.92 -15.39 5.29
N THR A 134 -8.45 -15.06 6.47
CA THR A 134 -9.85 -15.39 6.82
C THR A 134 -10.84 -14.41 6.22
N GLU A 135 -10.46 -13.14 6.09
CA GLU A 135 -11.33 -12.04 5.61
C GLU A 135 -11.05 -11.65 4.15
N PHE A 136 -9.82 -11.79 3.69
CA PHE A 136 -9.38 -11.29 2.39
C PHE A 136 -8.84 -12.39 1.51
N ARG A 137 -8.97 -12.22 0.19
CA ARG A 137 -8.33 -13.07 -0.82
C ARG A 137 -7.21 -12.28 -1.49
N PHE A 138 -6.09 -12.95 -1.67
CA PHE A 138 -4.86 -12.35 -2.20
C PHE A 138 -4.42 -13.07 -3.47
N TRP A 139 -3.94 -12.29 -4.43
CA TRP A 139 -3.21 -12.75 -5.60
C TRP A 139 -1.86 -12.05 -5.68
N GLY A 140 -0.90 -12.74 -6.26
CA GLY A 140 0.39 -12.17 -6.60
C GLY A 140 0.52 -11.99 -8.10
N VAL A 141 1.08 -10.87 -8.53
CA VAL A 141 1.49 -10.65 -9.92
C VAL A 141 3.00 -10.79 -10.00
N LYS A 142 3.46 -11.68 -10.87
CA LYS A 142 4.89 -11.92 -11.11
C LYS A 142 5.15 -11.97 -12.60
N SER A 143 6.06 -11.12 -13.07
CA SER A 143 6.39 -11.01 -14.51
C SER A 143 5.14 -10.84 -15.39
N GLY A 144 4.19 -10.03 -14.92
CA GLY A 144 2.92 -9.76 -15.61
C GLY A 144 1.87 -10.86 -15.54
N LYS A 145 2.13 -11.97 -14.83
CA LYS A 145 1.16 -13.05 -14.63
C LYS A 145 0.58 -13.02 -13.23
N THR A 146 -0.74 -13.08 -13.15
CA THR A 146 -1.48 -13.18 -11.88
C THR A 146 -1.61 -14.64 -11.47
N GLU A 147 -1.26 -14.95 -10.22
CA GLU A 147 -1.39 -16.27 -9.60
C GLU A 147 -1.93 -16.14 -8.16
N ASP A 148 -2.42 -17.23 -7.57
CA ASP A 148 -2.83 -17.22 -6.16
C ASP A 148 -1.62 -16.85 -5.28
N TYR A 149 -1.85 -16.03 -4.25
CA TYR A 149 -0.79 -15.60 -3.36
C TYR A 149 -0.30 -16.75 -2.48
N ILE A 150 1.01 -16.99 -2.48
CA ILE A 150 1.68 -18.00 -1.65
C ILE A 150 2.65 -17.29 -0.70
N VAL A 151 2.46 -17.50 0.61
CA VAL A 151 3.34 -16.94 1.65
C VAL A 151 4.80 -17.30 1.40
N GLY A 152 5.69 -16.32 1.50
CA GLY A 152 7.12 -16.48 1.26
C GLY A 152 7.57 -16.34 -0.20
N ASN A 153 6.64 -16.33 -1.17
CA ASN A 153 6.97 -15.99 -2.56
C ASN A 153 7.20 -14.47 -2.71
N GLN A 154 7.89 -14.11 -3.80
CA GLN A 154 8.12 -12.71 -4.18
C GLN A 154 7.33 -12.36 -5.43
N TYR A 155 6.63 -11.23 -5.34
CA TYR A 155 5.71 -10.68 -6.32
C TYR A 155 6.06 -9.22 -6.62
N ASP A 156 5.81 -8.83 -7.87
CA ASP A 156 6.00 -7.47 -8.38
C ASP A 156 4.84 -6.56 -7.99
N ARG A 157 3.66 -7.14 -7.76
CA ARG A 157 2.45 -6.46 -7.29
C ARG A 157 1.57 -7.46 -6.55
N ILE A 158 0.81 -6.99 -5.58
CA ILE A 158 -0.15 -7.80 -4.82
C ILE A 158 -1.54 -7.26 -5.11
N LEU A 159 -2.48 -8.16 -5.37
CA LEU A 159 -3.90 -7.81 -5.49
C LEU A 159 -4.63 -8.39 -4.29
N VAL A 160 -5.54 -7.63 -3.73
CA VAL A 160 -6.32 -8.04 -2.58
C VAL A 160 -7.76 -7.55 -2.70
N ASN A 161 -8.72 -8.41 -2.37
CA ASN A 161 -10.11 -8.02 -2.21
C ASN A 161 -10.70 -8.64 -0.93
N PHE A 162 -11.84 -8.09 -0.51
CA PHE A 162 -12.66 -8.68 0.55
C PHE A 162 -13.34 -9.97 0.06
N LYS A 163 -13.56 -10.94 0.97
CA LYS A 163 -14.21 -12.22 0.66
C LYS A 163 -15.73 -12.20 0.78
#